data_AF-A0A2G3JAX4-F1
#
_entry.id   AF-A0A2G3JAX4-F1
#
_cell.length_a   1.000
_cell.length_b   1.000
_cell.length_c   1.000
_cell.angle_alpha   90.00
_cell.angle_beta   90.00
_cell.angle_gamma   90.00
#
_symmetry.space_group_name_H-M   'P 1'
#
loop_
_entity.id
_entity.type
_entity.pdbx_description
1 polymer ?
#
loop_
_entity_poly.entity_id
_entity_poly.type
_entity_poly.pdbx_seq_one_letter_code
_entity_poly.pdbx_strand_id
1 'polypeptide(L)'
;MSTSNPFSLLNLNPDEQRVCALLQKQRQCTSVELISKAKVTNPSAVIDGINQQLTAAKSQWLIQCSATRSTGRQQAAPVGYYRLLKKLF
;
A
#
# COMPACT_ATOMS: atom_id res chain seq x y z
N MET A 1 21.58 -3.72 10.44
CA MET A 1 21.04 -3.76 9.07
C MET A 1 20.25 -2.48 8.84
N SER A 2 20.77 -1.54 8.04
CA SER A 2 20.07 -0.29 7.75
C SER A 2 18.74 -0.62 7.08
N THR A 3 17.64 -0.40 7.78
CA THR A 3 16.29 -0.46 7.21
C THR A 3 16.14 0.78 6.34
N SER A 4 16.69 0.73 5.13
CA SER A 4 16.53 1.77 4.12
C SER A 4 15.03 2.03 3.98
N ASN A 5 14.61 3.23 4.36
CA ASN A 5 13.23 3.65 4.30
C ASN A 5 12.80 3.59 2.82
N PRO A 6 11.94 2.65 2.40
CA PRO A 6 11.63 2.39 0.99
C PRO A 6 10.97 3.57 0.27
N PHE A 7 10.52 4.56 1.04
CA PHE A 7 9.71 5.67 0.58
C PHE A 7 10.40 7.03 0.81
N SER A 8 11.64 7.07 1.32
CA SER A 8 12.32 8.34 1.65
C SER A 8 12.63 9.23 0.46
N LEU A 9 12.66 8.66 -0.75
CA LEU A 9 12.92 9.38 -2.00
C LEU A 9 11.63 9.77 -2.75
N LEU A 10 10.46 9.46 -2.18
CA LEU A 10 9.17 9.73 -2.81
C LEU A 10 8.62 11.06 -2.32
N ASN A 11 7.97 11.80 -3.22
CA ASN A 11 7.28 13.04 -2.89
C ASN A 11 5.84 12.72 -2.46
N LEU A 12 5.72 12.17 -1.26
CA LEU A 12 4.44 11.65 -0.75
C LEU A 12 3.55 12.75 -0.17
N ASN A 13 2.28 12.76 -0.58
CA ASN A 13 1.24 13.55 0.03
C ASN A 13 0.93 13.04 1.46
N PRO A 14 0.28 13.83 2.33
CA PRO A 14 -0.01 13.43 3.72
C PRO A 14 -0.75 12.08 3.85
N ASP A 15 -1.65 11.78 2.92
CA ASP A 15 -2.36 10.49 2.86
C ASP A 15 -1.42 9.33 2.51
N GLU A 16 -0.59 9.53 1.49
CA GLU A 16 0.39 8.54 1.05
C GLU A 16 1.43 8.28 2.14
N GLN A 17 1.88 9.32 2.85
CA GLN A 17 2.81 9.20 3.98
C GLN A 17 2.24 8.30 5.09
N ARG A 18 0.96 8.47 5.43
CA ARG A 18 0.29 7.63 6.44
C ARG A 18 0.18 6.17 6.01
N VAL A 19 -0.18 5.94 4.75
CA VAL A 19 -0.23 4.59 4.16
C VAL A 19 1.14 3.93 4.14
N CYS A 20 2.15 4.67 3.70
CA CYS A 20 3.54 4.25 3.68
C CYS A 20 4.07 3.91 5.08
N ALA A 21 3.79 4.73 6.09
CA ALA A 21 4.17 4.45 7.48
C ALA A 21 3.50 3.18 8.01
N LEU A 22 2.22 2.97 7.69
CA LEU A 22 1.49 1.76 8.06
C LEU A 22 2.10 0.51 7.41
N LEU A 23 2.37 0.58 6.11
CA LEU A 23 2.98 -0.50 5.32
C LEU A 23 4.43 -0.78 5.72
N GLN A 24 5.18 0.21 6.18
CA GLN A 24 6.51 -0.02 6.73
C GLN A 24 6.46 -0.79 8.03
N LYS A 25 5.51 -0.44 8.92
CA LYS A 25 5.37 -1.08 10.23
C LYS A 25 4.88 -2.52 10.11
N GLN A 26 3.88 -2.77 9.26
CA GLN A 26 3.17 -4.06 9.22
C GLN A 26 3.52 -4.93 7.99
N ARG A 27 4.19 -4.36 6.98
CA ARG A 27 4.48 -4.96 5.65
C ARG A 27 3.24 -5.36 4.83
N GLN A 28 2.09 -5.52 5.47
CA GLN A 28 0.83 -5.97 4.89
C GLN A 28 -0.30 -5.23 5.61
N CYS A 29 -1.27 -4.72 4.86
CA CYS A 29 -2.42 -4.00 5.39
C CYS A 29 -3.65 -4.28 4.53
N THR A 30 -4.83 -4.23 5.14
CA THR A 30 -6.12 -4.30 4.42
C THR A 30 -6.66 -2.90 4.07
N SER A 31 -7.56 -2.82 3.10
CA SER A 31 -8.29 -1.59 2.77
C SER A 31 -8.98 -0.99 3.99
N VAL A 32 -9.55 -1.85 4.85
CA VAL A 32 -10.20 -1.46 6.11
C VAL A 32 -9.19 -0.82 7.08
N GLU A 33 -7.98 -1.37 7.19
CA GLU A 33 -6.94 -0.80 8.04
C GLU A 33 -6.40 0.52 7.48
N LEU A 34 -6.26 0.65 6.16
CA LEU A 34 -5.87 1.91 5.54
C LEU A 34 -6.93 3.00 5.78
N ILE A 35 -8.21 2.65 5.72
CA ILE A 35 -9.30 3.58 6.05
C ILE A 35 -9.31 3.91 7.55
N SER A 36 -9.22 2.91 8.42
CA SER A 36 -9.38 3.09 9.86
C SER A 36 -8.15 3.73 10.53
N LYS A 37 -6.95 3.23 10.22
CA LYS A 37 -5.68 3.63 10.83
C LYS A 37 -4.98 4.75 10.06
N ALA A 38 -4.93 4.67 8.72
CA ALA A 38 -4.30 5.72 7.91
C ALA A 38 -5.28 6.84 7.49
N LYS A 39 -6.58 6.71 7.83
CA LYS A 39 -7.63 7.72 7.56
C LYS A 39 -7.76 8.09 6.08
N VAL A 40 -7.52 7.10 5.20
CA VAL A 40 -7.59 7.29 3.75
C VAL A 40 -8.97 6.89 3.22
N THR A 41 -9.61 7.77 2.44
CA THR A 41 -10.94 7.53 1.88
C THR A 41 -10.92 6.56 0.70
N ASN A 42 -9.90 6.62 -0.16
CA ASN A 42 -9.75 5.74 -1.31
C ASN A 42 -8.37 5.05 -1.31
N PRO A 43 -8.22 3.91 -0.61
CA PRO A 43 -6.96 3.21 -0.51
C PRO A 43 -6.38 2.78 -1.86
N SER A 44 -7.22 2.38 -2.82
CA SER A 44 -6.73 1.91 -4.13
C SER A 44 -6.03 3.03 -4.88
N ALA A 45 -6.66 4.21 -4.97
CA ALA A 45 -6.09 5.36 -5.67
C ALA A 45 -4.78 5.83 -5.04
N VAL A 46 -4.71 5.84 -3.69
CA VAL A 46 -3.49 6.23 -2.96
C VAL A 46 -2.36 5.22 -3.21
N ILE A 47 -2.66 3.93 -3.21
CA ILE A 47 -1.65 2.89 -3.47
C ILE A 47 -1.16 2.95 -4.92
N ASP A 48 -2.06 3.19 -5.87
CA ASP A 48 -1.68 3.36 -7.28
C ASP A 48 -0.78 4.58 -7.47
N GLY A 49 -1.08 5.70 -6.82
CA GLY A 49 -0.23 6.90 -6.81
C GLY A 49 1.18 6.60 -6.25
N ILE A 50 1.25 5.93 -5.09
CA ILE A 50 2.54 5.52 -4.51
C ILE A 50 3.31 4.59 -5.46
N ASN A 51 2.64 3.62 -6.08
CA ASN A 51 3.28 2.70 -7.03
C ASN A 51 3.79 3.40 -8.29
N GLN A 52 3.07 4.39 -8.79
CA GLN A 52 3.55 5.24 -9.89
C GLN A 52 4.82 5.98 -9.50
N GLN A 53 4.85 6.60 -8.32
CA GLN A 53 6.05 7.28 -7.82
C GLN A 53 7.22 6.32 -7.59
N LEU A 54 6.97 5.14 -7.00
CA LEU A 54 7.97 4.08 -6.83
C LEU A 54 8.55 3.63 -8.18
N THR A 55 7.71 3.54 -9.20
CA THR A 55 8.13 3.17 -10.56
C THR A 55 8.94 4.29 -11.20
N ALA A 56 8.50 5.54 -11.07
CA ALA A 56 9.23 6.72 -11.56
C ALA A 56 10.61 6.87 -10.89
N ALA A 57 10.69 6.59 -9.58
CA ALA A 57 11.92 6.61 -8.81
C ALA A 57 12.81 5.37 -9.02
N LYS A 58 12.44 4.45 -9.93
CA LYS A 58 13.11 3.15 -10.14
C LYS A 58 13.35 2.38 -8.84
N SER A 59 12.40 2.48 -7.90
CA SER A 59 12.50 1.85 -6.61
C SER A 59 12.44 0.32 -6.74
N GLN A 60 13.24 -0.35 -5.91
CA GLN A 60 13.18 -1.79 -5.72
C GLN A 60 11.94 -2.23 -4.96
N TRP A 61 11.09 -1.31 -4.49
CA TRP A 61 9.88 -1.63 -3.76
C TRP A 61 8.63 -1.46 -4.63
N LEU A 62 7.63 -2.31 -4.41
CA LEU A 62 6.28 -2.16 -4.96
C LEU A 62 5.24 -2.52 -3.91
N ILE A 63 4.03 -1.99 -4.06
CA ILE A 63 2.89 -2.40 -3.24
C ILE A 63 1.96 -3.24 -4.10
N GLN A 64 1.87 -4.54 -3.81
CA GLN A 64 0.97 -5.44 -4.51
C GLN A 64 -0.43 -5.32 -3.91
N CYS A 65 -1.42 -5.07 -4.76
CA CYS A 65 -2.84 -5.15 -4.41
C CYS A 65 -3.38 -6.52 -4.83
N SER A 66 -3.99 -7.24 -3.89
CA SER A 66 -4.79 -8.43 -4.16
C SER A 66 -6.20 -8.18 -3.63
N ALA A 67 -7.16 -8.06 -4.54
CA ALA A 67 -8.56 -7.98 -4.16
C ALA A 67 -9.13 -9.40 -4.11
N THR A 68 -9.56 -9.85 -2.94
CA THR A 68 -10.46 -11.01 -2.87
C THR A 68 -11.82 -10.57 -3.40
N ARG A 69 -12.08 -10.80 -4.70
CA ARG A 69 -13.45 -10.95 -5.19
C ARG A 69 -13.98 -12.22 -4.56
N SER A 70 -14.84 -12.09 -3.54
CA SER A 70 -15.62 -13.19 -3.00
C SER A 70 -16.57 -13.70 -4.09
N THR A 71 -16.10 -14.62 -4.95
CA THR A 71 -16.93 -15.33 -5.94
C THR A 71 -17.80 -16.43 -5.33
N GLY A 72 -17.85 -16.53 -4.00
CA GLY A 72 -18.77 -17.43 -3.31
C GLY A 72 -19.03 -16.96 -1.89
N ARG A 73 -20.32 -16.76 -1.59
CA ARG A 73 -20.91 -16.51 -0.26
C ARG A 73 -20.82 -15.06 0.26
N GLN A 74 -21.93 -14.36 0.01
CA GLN A 74 -22.66 -13.43 0.90
C GLN A 74 -21.85 -12.47 1.81
N GLN A 75 -22.02 -11.18 1.51
CA GLN A 75 -22.10 -10.04 2.46
C GLN A 75 -20.84 -9.45 3.11
N ALA A 76 -19.61 -9.84 2.71
CA ALA A 76 -18.43 -9.03 3.06
C ALA A 76 -18.13 -8.04 1.93
N ALA A 77 -18.07 -6.74 2.24
CA ALA A 77 -17.58 -5.71 1.31
C ALA A 77 -16.19 -6.12 0.78
N PRO A 78 -15.87 -5.85 -0.50
CA PRO A 78 -14.60 -6.25 -1.09
C PRO A 78 -13.43 -5.62 -0.30
N VAL A 79 -12.70 -6.47 0.44
CA VAL A 79 -11.48 -6.05 1.15
C VAL A 79 -10.30 -6.21 0.20
N GLY A 80 -9.60 -5.11 -0.05
CA GLY A 80 -8.32 -5.13 -0.77
C GLY A 80 -7.19 -5.45 0.21
N TYR A 81 -6.32 -6.38 -0.15
CA TYR A 81 -5.10 -6.69 0.60
C TYR A 81 -3.91 -6.03 -0.10
N TYR A 82 -3.15 -5.26 0.66
CA TYR A 82 -1.99 -4.52 0.17
C TYR A 82 -0.72 -5.01 0.85
N ARG A 83 0.28 -5.38 0.05
CA ARG A 83 1.54 -5.92 0.55
C ARG A 83 2.74 -5.18 -0.02
N LEU A 84 3.60 -4.70 0.86
CA LEU A 84 4.87 -4.08 0.48
C LEU A 84 5.90 -5.17 0.18
N LEU A 85 6.32 -5.26 -1.08
CA LEU A 85 7.25 -6.26 -1.57
C LEU A 85 8.48 -5.60 -2.17
N LYS A 86 9.62 -6.30 -2.08
CA LYS A 86 10.85 -5.93 -2.77
C LYS A 86 10.92 -6.71 -4.09
N LYS A 87 11.10 -6.01 -5.21
CA LYS A 87 11.38 -6.58 -6.54
C LYS A 87 12.67 -7.39 -6.45
N LEU A 88 12.68 -8.58 -7.05
CA LEU A 88 13.82 -9.51 -7.04
C LEU A 88 14.73 -9.37 -8.28
N PHE A 89 14.63 -8.27 -9.03
CA PHE A 89 15.34 -8.07 -10.29
C PHE A 89 16.13 -6.76 -10.27
#